data_AF-A0A1W5YXR1-F1
#
_entry.id   AF-A0A1W5YXR1-F1
#
_cell.length_a   1.000
_cell.length_b   1.000
_cell.length_c   1.000
_cell.angle_alpha   90.00
_cell.angle_beta   90.00
_cell.angle_gamma   90.00
#
_symmetry.space_group_name_H-M   'P 1'
#
loop_
_entity.id
_entity.type
_entity.pdbx_description
1 polymer ?
#
loop_
_entity_poly.entity_id
_entity_poly.type
_entity_poly.pdbx_seq_one_letter_code
_entity_poly.pdbx_strand_id
1 'polypeptide(L)'
;MSPRTVLRSLMHKIVTHPDVPATYTARCVSCGWTAEASTDGEAVDMECLTHAGRSNHRQFARTVVGRAFVVREGEEGRPPAP
;
A
#
# COMPACT_ATOMS: atom_id res chain seq x y z
N MET A 1 43.35 -26.32 -6.42
CA MET A 1 41.97 -26.38 -5.88
C MET A 1 41.03 -25.88 -6.95
N SER A 2 39.95 -26.60 -7.23
CA SER A 2 38.90 -26.12 -8.15
C SER A 2 37.79 -25.47 -7.32
N PRO A 3 37.27 -24.28 -7.68
CA PRO A 3 36.19 -23.64 -6.93
C PRO A 3 34.93 -24.51 -6.97
N ARG A 4 34.26 -24.68 -5.82
CA ARG A 4 32.93 -25.30 -5.72
C ARG A 4 31.92 -24.21 -5.41
N THR A 5 30.86 -24.11 -6.22
CA THR A 5 29.73 -23.22 -5.95
C THR A 5 28.70 -23.94 -5.07
N VAL A 6 28.23 -23.27 -4.02
CA VAL A 6 27.12 -23.73 -3.18
C VAL A 6 25.91 -22.85 -3.46
N LEU A 7 24.78 -23.46 -3.82
CA LEU A 7 23.49 -22.78 -3.98
C LEU A 7 22.62 -23.08 -2.76
N ARG A 8 21.99 -22.05 -2.19
CA ARG A 8 21.03 -22.17 -1.07
C ARG A 8 19.78 -21.35 -1.36
N SER A 9 18.61 -21.94 -1.19
CA SER A 9 17.34 -21.23 -1.18
C SER A 9 17.08 -20.61 0.19
N LEU A 10 16.63 -19.36 0.21
CA LEU A 10 16.18 -18.65 1.42
C LEU A 10 14.72 -18.23 1.26
N MET A 11 13.96 -18.28 2.35
CA MET A 11 12.61 -17.73 2.37
C MET A 11 12.66 -16.21 2.35
N HIS A 12 11.77 -15.60 1.58
CA HIS A 12 11.64 -14.16 1.44
C HIS A 12 10.21 -13.74 1.75
N LYS A 13 10.05 -12.56 2.34
CA LYS A 13 8.74 -11.92 2.55
C LYS A 13 8.76 -10.49 2.02
N ILE A 14 7.60 -10.03 1.54
CA ILE A 14 7.38 -8.62 1.22
C ILE A 14 6.84 -7.94 2.47
N VAL A 15 7.44 -6.81 2.85
CA VAL A 15 7.06 -6.02 4.03
C VAL A 15 6.84 -4.57 3.60
N THR A 16 5.85 -3.91 4.19
CA THR A 16 5.61 -2.47 3.98
C THR A 16 6.74 -1.65 4.61
N HIS A 17 7.16 -0.58 3.93
CA HIS A 17 8.16 0.34 4.42
C HIS A 17 7.63 1.09 5.65
N PRO A 18 8.29 1.00 6.83
CA PRO A 18 7.77 1.58 8.07
C PRO A 18 7.70 3.10 8.03
N ASP A 19 8.66 3.75 7.37
CA ASP A 19 8.76 5.22 7.34
C ASP A 19 8.05 5.88 6.14
N VAL A 20 7.44 5.10 5.25
CA VAL A 20 6.74 5.64 4.07
C VAL A 20 5.26 5.29 4.22
N PRO A 21 4.43 6.23 4.70
CA PRO A 21 3.01 5.97 4.88
C PRO A 21 2.35 5.69 3.52
N ALA A 22 1.31 4.86 3.54
CA ALA A 22 0.49 4.66 2.36
C ALA A 22 -0.31 5.92 2.05
N THR A 23 -0.54 6.19 0.78
CA THR A 23 -1.48 7.21 0.30
C THR A 23 -2.75 6.53 -0.17
N TYR A 24 -3.89 7.02 0.31
CA TYR A 24 -5.23 6.55 0.01
C TYR A 24 -5.90 7.54 -0.92
N THR A 25 -6.62 7.02 -1.90
CA THR A 25 -7.52 7.79 -2.78
C THR A 25 -8.79 6.99 -3.01
N ALA A 26 -9.86 7.68 -3.38
CA ALA A 26 -11.11 7.06 -3.78
C ALA A 26 -11.75 7.80 -4.95
N ARG A 27 -12.51 7.06 -5.76
CA ARG A 27 -13.39 7.64 -6.78
C ARG A 27 -14.77 6.99 -6.72
N CYS A 28 -15.80 7.77 -7.00
CA CYS A 28 -17.15 7.24 -7.18
C CYS A 28 -17.20 6.38 -8.45
N VAL A 29 -17.89 5.24 -8.39
CA VAL A 29 -18.10 4.40 -9.59
C VAL A 29 -19.24 4.95 -10.45
N SER A 30 -20.20 5.64 -9.85
CA SER A 30 -21.40 6.16 -10.53
C SER A 30 -21.20 7.51 -11.21
N CYS A 31 -20.22 8.31 -10.78
CA CYS A 31 -19.96 9.63 -11.35
C CYS A 31 -18.47 10.01 -11.28
N GLY A 32 -18.11 11.19 -11.76
CA GLY A 32 -16.72 11.66 -11.82
C GLY A 32 -16.13 12.18 -10.50
N TRP A 33 -16.78 11.96 -9.36
CA TRP A 33 -16.29 12.45 -8.06
C TRP A 33 -15.04 11.67 -7.61
N THR A 34 -14.07 12.38 -7.03
CA THR A 34 -12.86 11.85 -6.42
C THR A 34 -12.65 12.45 -5.03
N ALA A 35 -12.11 11.65 -4.12
CA ALA A 35 -11.63 12.13 -2.82
C ALA A 35 -10.25 12.75 -2.96
N GLU A 36 -9.92 13.68 -2.07
CA GLU A 36 -8.54 14.16 -1.95
C GLU A 36 -7.61 13.05 -1.44
N ALA A 37 -6.37 13.05 -1.94
CA ALA A 37 -5.38 12.06 -1.53
C ALA A 37 -4.93 12.32 -0.09
N SER A 38 -4.89 11.26 0.74
CA SER A 38 -4.51 11.39 2.15
C SER A 38 -3.69 10.20 2.63
N THR A 39 -2.82 10.42 3.63
CA THR A 39 -2.17 9.32 4.37
C THR A 39 -3.09 8.71 5.44
N ASP A 40 -4.20 9.38 5.75
CA ASP A 40 -5.25 8.89 6.63
C ASP A 40 -6.37 8.27 5.80
N GLY A 41 -6.50 6.95 5.88
CA GLY A 41 -7.53 6.20 5.17
C GLY A 41 -8.95 6.51 5.65
N GLU A 42 -9.13 6.87 6.92
CA GLU A 42 -10.43 7.21 7.48
C GLU A 42 -10.92 8.58 6.98
N ALA A 43 -10.01 9.51 6.76
CA ALA A 43 -10.34 10.80 6.13
C ALA A 43 -10.94 10.60 4.73
N VAL A 44 -10.36 9.70 3.91
CA VAL A 44 -10.90 9.34 2.59
C VAL A 44 -12.27 8.66 2.70
N ASP A 45 -12.46 7.83 3.72
CA ASP A 45 -13.75 7.17 3.97
C ASP A 45 -14.84 8.17 4.38
N MET A 46 -14.50 9.18 5.19
CA MET A 46 -15.40 10.28 5.55
C MET A 46 -15.83 11.12 4.33
N GLU A 47 -14.92 11.36 3.39
CA GLU A 47 -15.25 12.00 2.12
C GLU A 47 -16.23 11.16 1.28
N CYS A 48 -16.00 9.85 1.20
CA CYS A 48 -16.91 8.92 0.52
C CYS A 48 -18.30 8.92 1.18
N LEU A 49 -18.38 8.88 2.51
CA LEU A 49 -19.64 8.96 3.26
C LEU A 49 -20.37 10.27 3.00
N THR A 50 -19.64 11.39 2.98
CA THR A 50 -20.17 12.72 2.67
C THR A 50 -20.74 12.76 1.24
N HIS A 51 -20.02 12.20 0.26
CA HIS A 51 -20.49 12.09 -1.11
C HIS A 51 -21.75 11.21 -1.21
N ALA A 52 -21.74 10.05 -0.57
CA ALA A 52 -22.87 9.12 -0.54
C ALA A 52 -24.11 9.77 0.09
N GLY A 53 -23.96 10.53 1.17
CA GLY A 53 -25.06 11.24 1.83
C GLY A 53 -25.72 12.30 0.94
N ARG A 54 -24.96 12.92 0.02
CA ARG A 54 -25.46 13.97 -0.89
C ARG A 54 -26.04 13.44 -2.20
N SER A 55 -25.58 12.28 -2.67
CA SER A 55 -25.88 11.75 -4.01
C SER A 55 -26.58 10.40 -4.02
N ASN A 56 -26.58 9.69 -2.89
CA ASN A 56 -26.95 8.27 -2.78
C ASN A 56 -26.07 7.31 -3.62
N HIS A 57 -24.90 7.74 -4.09
CA HIS A 57 -23.91 6.85 -4.72
C HIS A 57 -23.13 6.08 -3.64
N ARG A 58 -23.27 4.75 -3.62
CA ARG A 58 -22.78 3.89 -2.52
C ARG A 58 -21.61 2.97 -2.89
N GLN A 59 -21.06 3.12 -4.10
CA GLN A 59 -19.94 2.32 -4.56
C GLN A 59 -18.75 3.22 -4.93
N PHE A 60 -17.59 2.88 -4.36
CA PHE A 60 -16.36 3.63 -4.52
C PHE A 60 -15.22 2.67 -4.86
N ALA A 61 -14.40 3.05 -5.84
CA ALA A 61 -13.13 2.37 -6.10
C ALA A 61 -12.04 3.07 -5.28
N ARG A 62 -11.37 2.31 -4.40
CA ARG A 62 -10.23 2.81 -3.60
C ARG A 62 -8.92 2.37 -4.20
N THR A 63 -7.92 3.25 -4.17
CA THR A 63 -6.53 2.91 -4.47
C THR A 63 -5.67 3.22 -3.26
N VAL A 64 -4.79 2.28 -2.90
CA VAL A 64 -3.80 2.43 -1.84
C VAL A 64 -2.42 2.27 -2.45
N VAL A 65 -1.61 3.31 -2.35
CA VAL A 65 -0.23 3.33 -2.86
C VAL A 65 0.71 3.38 -1.67
N GLY A 66 1.56 2.36 -1.53
CA GLY A 66 2.56 2.29 -0.48
C GLY A 66 3.88 1.78 -1.03
N ARG A 67 4.95 1.92 -0.25
CA ARG A 67 6.26 1.34 -0.57
C ARG A 67 6.43 0.04 0.20
N ALA A 68 6.97 -0.97 -0.48
CA ALA A 68 7.31 -2.24 0.12
C ALA A 68 8.75 -2.63 -0.23
N PHE A 69 9.32 -3.53 0.54
CA PHE A 69 10.66 -4.08 0.34
C PHE A 69 10.68 -5.57 0.69
N VAL A 70 11.72 -6.25 0.22
CA VAL A 70 11.91 -7.68 0.47
C VAL A 70 12.81 -7.87 1.68
N VAL A 71 12.41 -8.76 2.59
CA VAL A 71 13.21 -9.20 3.75
C VAL A 71 13.50 -10.68 3.62
N ARG A 72 14.74 -11.10 3.86
CA ARG A 72 15.11 -12.51 3.93
C ARG A 72 14.87 -13.07 5.32
N GLU A 73 14.64 -14.37 5.39
CA GLU A 73 14.62 -15.10 6.66
C GLU A 73 15.92 -14.86 7.44
N GLY A 74 15.79 -14.35 8.67
CA GLY A 74 16.91 -13.99 9.55
C GLY A 74 17.35 -12.52 9.48
N GLU A 75 16.85 -11.73 8.53
CA GLU A 75 17.09 -10.28 8.49
C GLU A 75 16.03 -9.52 9.30
N GLU A 76 16.45 -8.42 9.93
CA GLU A 76 15.52 -7.49 10.59
C GLU A 76 14.58 -6.85 9.56
N GLY A 77 13.38 -6.46 10.00
CA GLY A 77 12.38 -5.80 9.17
C GLY A 77 12.73 -4.34 8.81
N ARG A 78 14.00 -4.06 8.50
CA ARG A 78 14.51 -2.75 8.13
C ARG A 78 14.76 -2.71 6.62
N PRO A 79 14.34 -1.65 5.92
CA PRO A 79 14.66 -1.51 4.50
C PRO A 79 16.19 -1.52 4.29
N PRO A 80 16.71 -2.24 3.29
CA PRO A 80 18.10 -2.10 2.89
C PRO A 80 18.36 -0.65 2.42
N ALA A 81 19.59 -0.16 2.63
CA ALA A 81 19.98 1.15 2.12
C ALA A 81 19.76 1.22 0.59
N PRO A 82 19.29 2.36 0.06
CA PRO A 82 19.02 2.53 -1.37
C PRO A 82 20.27 2.39 -2.24
#